data_AF-A0A2E7QNS6-F1
#
_entry.id   AF-A0A2E7QNS6-F1
#
_cell.length_a   1.000
_cell.length_b   1.000
_cell.length_c   1.000
_cell.angle_alpha   90.00
_cell.angle_beta   90.00
_cell.angle_gamma   90.00
#
_symmetry.space_group_name_H-M   'P 1'
#
loop_
_entity.id
_entity.type
_entity.pdbx_description
1 polymer ?
#
loop_
_entity_poly.entity_id
_entity_poly.type
_entity_poly.pdbx_seq_one_letter_code
_entity_poly.pdbx_strand_id
1 'polypeptide(L)'
;MSATCPYCRTGIEAEEAYSCPGCATPHHKECWVENQGCTVHGCDHRPLDEPDVTITPEQAAGPTHPTPMGTPPVLTGSTPFNPPIQQHQSFASPDSPNTHPGNHLMPLSIVSTICCCSAFYFGIAAIYYSNRIEICMRIGDMHGAHDAARQARLWCWITLGVGLPLNLVLLAMFALD
;
A
#
# COMPACT_ATOMS: atom_id res chain seq x y z
N MET A 1 -10.26 -12.68 30.68
CA MET A 1 -9.87 -11.48 29.91
C MET A 1 -8.86 -11.95 28.89
N SER A 2 -9.17 -11.91 27.60
CA SER A 2 -8.23 -12.29 26.55
C SER A 2 -7.19 -11.17 26.38
N ALA A 3 -5.91 -11.54 26.39
CA ALA A 3 -4.86 -10.60 26.03
C ALA A 3 -4.81 -10.44 24.51
N THR A 4 -4.21 -9.36 24.00
CA THR A 4 -4.03 -9.18 22.55
C THR A 4 -2.55 -9.26 22.22
N CYS A 5 -2.18 -10.06 21.22
CA CYS A 5 -0.79 -10.16 20.79
C CYS A 5 -0.38 -8.88 20.04
N PRO A 6 0.71 -8.17 20.44
CA PRO A 6 1.11 -6.95 19.74
C PRO A 6 1.72 -7.18 18.34
N TYR A 7 2.09 -8.41 17.98
CA TYR A 7 2.59 -8.76 16.65
C TYR A 7 1.45 -8.87 15.63
N CYS A 8 0.52 -9.82 15.85
CA CYS A 8 -0.57 -10.11 14.90
C CYS A 8 -1.89 -9.39 15.23
N ARG A 9 -1.99 -8.75 16.40
CA ARG A 9 -3.17 -7.98 16.88
C ARG A 9 -4.44 -8.82 17.10
N THR A 10 -4.31 -10.13 17.26
CA THR A 10 -5.42 -11.03 17.57
C THR A 10 -5.44 -11.40 19.06
N GLY A 11 -6.60 -11.89 19.53
CA GLY A 11 -6.79 -12.35 20.91
C GLY A 11 -5.95 -13.59 21.23
N ILE A 12 -5.48 -13.67 22.47
CA ILE A 12 -4.72 -14.78 23.04
C ILE A 12 -5.54 -15.36 24.20
N GLU A 13 -5.78 -16.66 24.15
CA GLU A 13 -6.33 -17.42 25.28
C GLU A 13 -5.28 -17.52 26.39
N ALA A 14 -5.71 -17.42 27.65
CA ALA A 14 -4.78 -17.24 28.77
C ALA A 14 -3.81 -18.42 28.96
N GLU A 15 -4.23 -19.64 28.62
CA GLU A 15 -3.39 -20.84 28.70
C GLU A 15 -2.32 -20.95 27.59
N GLU A 16 -2.49 -20.22 26.48
CA GLU A 16 -1.63 -20.28 25.30
C GLU A 16 -0.72 -19.06 25.14
N ALA A 17 -0.81 -18.10 26.06
CA ALA A 17 0.00 -16.90 26.06
C ALA A 17 1.46 -17.21 26.43
N TYR A 18 2.37 -16.95 25.50
CA TYR A 18 3.79 -16.84 25.78
C TYR A 18 4.11 -15.43 26.26
N SER A 19 4.51 -15.31 27.53
CA SER A 19 4.89 -14.02 28.13
C SER A 19 6.35 -13.69 27.86
N CYS A 20 6.62 -12.51 27.30
CA CYS A 20 7.98 -12.02 27.09
C CYS A 20 8.77 -11.99 28.41
N PRO A 21 9.98 -12.58 28.49
CA PRO A 21 10.79 -12.58 29.71
C PRO A 21 11.30 -11.19 30.15
N GLY A 22 11.34 -10.21 29.24
CA GLY A 22 11.79 -8.85 29.57
C GLY A 22 10.69 -7.92 30.06
N CYS A 23 9.53 -7.93 29.41
CA CYS A 23 8.44 -6.97 29.66
C CYS A 23 7.09 -7.62 30.00
N ALA A 24 7.05 -8.95 30.15
CA ALA A 24 5.84 -9.74 30.43
C ALA A 24 4.68 -9.57 29.42
N THR A 25 4.93 -8.93 28.28
CA THR A 25 3.91 -8.74 27.25
C THR A 25 3.52 -10.09 26.65
N PRO A 26 2.22 -10.39 26.53
CA PRO A 26 1.76 -11.67 26.03
C PRO A 26 1.82 -11.75 24.51
N HIS A 27 2.31 -12.87 23.99
CA HIS A 27 2.40 -13.19 22.58
C HIS A 27 1.83 -14.59 22.32
N HIS A 28 1.35 -14.87 21.11
CA HIS A 28 1.23 -16.27 20.68
C HIS A 28 2.63 -16.87 20.60
N LYS A 29 2.77 -18.15 20.96
CA LYS A 29 4.06 -18.85 20.93
C LYS A 29 4.66 -18.84 19.52
N GLU A 30 3.82 -18.99 18.51
CA GLU A 30 4.19 -18.97 17.10
C GLU A 30 4.67 -17.57 16.70
N CYS A 31 3.92 -16.52 17.05
CA CYS A 31 4.27 -15.14 16.76
C CYS A 31 5.57 -14.70 17.45
N TRP A 32 5.86 -15.18 18.66
CA TRP A 32 7.13 -14.92 19.34
C TRP A 32 8.32 -15.50 18.56
N VAL A 33 8.20 -16.76 18.12
CA VAL A 33 9.26 -17.46 17.38
C VAL A 33 9.44 -16.85 15.99
N GLU A 34 8.35 -16.57 15.29
CA GLU A 34 8.34 -15.96 13.96
C GLU A 34 8.97 -14.57 13.98
N ASN A 35 8.57 -13.74 14.95
CA ASN A 35 9.15 -12.42 15.14
C ASN A 35 10.55 -12.49 15.76
N GLN A 36 11.07 -13.65 16.16
CA GLN A 36 12.37 -13.82 16.84
C GLN A 36 12.52 -12.99 18.13
N GLY A 37 11.41 -12.64 18.79
CA GLY A 37 11.44 -11.83 20.00
C GLY A 37 10.22 -10.93 20.18
N CYS A 38 10.36 -9.96 21.09
CA CYS A 38 9.31 -9.03 21.47
C CYS A 38 9.15 -7.88 20.47
N THR A 39 7.92 -7.40 20.26
CA THR A 39 7.64 -6.22 19.42
C THR A 39 7.50 -4.92 20.22
N VAL A 40 7.59 -4.98 21.54
CA VAL A 40 7.44 -3.80 22.41
C VAL A 40 8.66 -2.89 22.26
N HIS A 41 8.40 -1.60 21.98
CA HIS A 41 9.45 -0.58 21.92
C HIS A 41 10.20 -0.51 23.26
N GLY A 42 11.53 -0.60 23.20
CA GLY A 42 12.38 -0.55 24.39
C GLY A 42 12.48 -1.85 25.18
N CYS A 43 11.97 -2.98 24.66
CA CYS A 43 12.19 -4.28 25.29
C CYS A 43 13.56 -4.87 24.90
N ASP A 44 14.31 -5.35 25.89
CA ASP A 44 15.62 -5.99 25.69
C ASP A 44 15.56 -7.34 24.94
N HIS A 45 14.38 -7.94 24.81
CA HIS A 45 14.16 -9.22 24.12
C HIS A 45 13.55 -9.04 22.73
N ARG A 46 13.64 -7.84 22.14
CA ARG A 46 13.28 -7.60 20.74
C ARG A 46 14.39 -8.13 19.82
N PRO A 47 14.08 -8.55 18.58
CA PRO A 47 15.12 -8.93 17.63
C PRO A 47 16.08 -7.76 17.45
N LEU A 48 17.37 -8.05 17.61
CA LEU A 48 18.43 -7.17 17.18
C LEU A 48 18.55 -7.34 15.67
N ASP A 49 17.64 -6.73 14.91
CA ASP A 49 17.83 -6.70 13.46
C ASP A 49 19.12 -5.93 13.18
N GLU A 50 20.08 -6.69 12.62
CA GLU A 50 20.97 -6.38 11.50
C GLU A 50 21.74 -5.04 11.53
N PRO A 51 23.03 -5.03 11.12
CA PRO A 51 23.98 -3.96 11.47
C PRO A 51 23.38 -2.58 11.26
N ASP A 52 23.24 -1.85 12.37
CA ASP A 52 22.94 -0.43 12.41
C ASP A 52 23.82 0.24 11.36
N VAL A 53 23.21 0.66 10.25
CA VAL A 53 23.91 1.40 9.20
C VAL A 53 24.34 2.68 9.87
N THR A 54 25.57 2.64 10.39
CA THR A 54 26.19 3.75 11.09
C THR A 54 26.33 4.85 10.05
N ILE A 55 25.42 5.82 10.08
CA ILE A 55 25.53 7.01 9.25
C ILE A 55 26.76 7.75 9.76
N THR A 56 27.87 7.54 9.06
CA THR A 56 29.11 8.29 9.28
C THR A 56 28.81 9.77 8.97
N PRO A 57 29.32 10.74 9.76
CA PRO A 57 29.01 12.17 9.62
C PRO A 57 29.24 12.75 8.20
N GLU A 58 30.02 12.06 7.37
CA GLU A 58 30.35 12.47 6.01
C GLU A 58 29.15 12.39 5.04
N GLN A 59 28.13 11.57 5.32
CA GLN A 59 26.93 11.46 4.47
C GLN A 59 25.84 12.50 4.84
N ALA A 60 26.07 13.33 5.86
CA ALA A 60 25.19 14.43 6.25
C ALA A 60 25.51 15.75 5.53
N ALA A 61 26.61 15.84 4.77
CA ALA A 61 26.99 17.05 4.03
C ALA A 61 26.34 17.10 2.63
N GLY A 62 25.01 17.22 2.60
CA GLY A 62 24.31 17.72 1.40
C GLY A 62 24.55 19.22 1.19
N PRO A 63 24.41 19.75 -0.04
CA PRO A 63 24.72 21.14 -0.35
C PRO A 63 23.87 22.12 0.47
N THR A 64 24.57 23.09 1.07
CA THR A 64 24.05 24.16 1.91
C THR A 64 22.89 24.93 1.26
N HIS A 65 21.69 24.81 1.80
CA HIS A 65 20.59 25.74 1.56
C HIS A 65 20.38 26.57 2.84
N PRO A 66 20.41 27.92 2.80
CA PRO A 66 20.25 28.73 4.00
C PRO A 66 18.79 28.69 4.49
N THR A 67 18.58 28.23 5.72
CA THR A 67 17.34 28.34 6.50
C THR A 67 17.32 29.68 7.26
N PRO A 68 16.20 30.43 7.27
CA PRO A 68 15.96 31.40 8.33
C PRO A 68 15.42 30.67 9.57
N MET A 69 16.01 31.00 10.72
CA MET A 69 15.60 30.54 12.04
C MET A 69 14.20 31.07 12.41
N GLY A 70 13.36 30.17 12.93
CA GLY A 70 12.12 30.50 13.65
C GLY A 70 11.95 29.52 14.81
N THR A 71 12.02 30.03 16.03
CA THR A 71 11.92 29.38 17.35
C THR A 71 10.56 28.68 17.57
N PRO A 72 10.46 27.60 18.38
CA PRO A 72 9.23 26.80 18.52
C PRO A 72 8.26 27.37 19.59
N PRO A 73 6.94 27.17 19.46
CA PRO A 73 6.04 27.16 20.60
C PRO A 73 5.80 25.72 21.08
N VAL A 74 5.90 25.57 22.40
CA VAL A 74 5.66 24.36 23.17
C VAL A 74 4.18 24.30 23.61
N LEU A 75 3.65 23.07 23.58
CA LEU A 75 2.54 22.49 24.37
C LEU A 75 1.05 22.63 23.95
N THR A 76 0.45 21.44 23.96
CA THR A 76 -0.89 21.03 24.42
C THR A 76 -1.97 20.78 23.35
N GLY A 77 -2.39 19.52 23.24
CA GLY A 77 -3.60 19.12 22.53
C GLY A 77 -3.59 17.66 22.15
N SER A 78 -4.14 16.80 23.02
CA SER A 78 -4.49 15.42 22.72
C SER A 78 -5.28 15.33 21.42
N THR A 79 -4.69 14.75 20.38
CA THR A 79 -5.44 14.22 19.24
C THR A 79 -5.11 12.73 19.12
N PRO A 80 -6.12 11.86 19.01
CA PRO A 80 -5.88 10.45 18.74
C PRO A 80 -5.16 10.34 17.40
N PHE A 81 -4.02 9.65 17.40
CA PHE A 81 -3.28 9.30 16.20
C PHE A 81 -4.15 8.35 15.36
N ASN A 82 -5.01 8.92 14.53
CA ASN A 82 -5.67 8.21 13.46
C ASN A 82 -4.59 7.92 12.41
N PRO A 83 -4.21 6.66 12.15
CA PRO A 83 -3.36 6.37 11.00
C PRO A 83 -4.08 6.92 9.76
N PRO A 84 -3.36 7.47 8.77
CA PRO A 84 -4.00 7.84 7.52
C PRO A 84 -4.59 6.57 6.92
N ILE A 85 -5.92 6.43 7.03
CA ILE A 85 -6.71 5.55 6.18
C ILE A 85 -6.21 5.85 4.77
N GLN A 86 -5.62 4.86 4.10
CA GLN A 86 -5.34 4.93 2.68
C GLN A 86 -6.68 5.11 1.99
N GLN A 87 -7.05 6.38 1.82
CA GLN A 87 -8.15 6.78 0.99
C GLN A 87 -7.71 6.42 -0.41
N HIS A 88 -8.32 5.36 -0.94
CA HIS A 88 -8.28 5.00 -2.35
C HIS A 88 -8.56 6.29 -3.14
N GLN A 89 -7.50 6.96 -3.61
CA GLN A 89 -7.63 8.18 -4.39
C GLN A 89 -8.00 7.75 -5.81
N SER A 90 -9.29 7.44 -5.95
CA SER A 90 -9.99 7.66 -7.20
C SER A 90 -9.77 9.12 -7.55
N PHE A 91 -8.87 9.39 -8.51
CA PHE A 91 -8.79 10.69 -9.16
C PHE A 91 -10.10 10.93 -9.91
N ALA A 92 -11.11 11.36 -9.16
CA ALA A 92 -12.23 12.11 -9.64
C ALA A 92 -12.29 13.36 -8.78
N SER A 93 -11.92 14.49 -9.35
CA SER A 93 -12.75 15.65 -9.13
C SER A 93 -12.84 16.55 -10.35
N PRO A 94 -14.01 17.20 -10.48
CA PRO A 94 -14.57 17.71 -11.71
C PRO A 94 -14.26 19.19 -11.85
N ASP A 95 -14.12 19.68 -13.08
CA ASP A 95 -14.53 21.04 -13.44
C ASP A 95 -14.49 21.21 -14.95
N SER A 96 -15.63 21.00 -15.60
CA SER A 96 -16.09 21.96 -16.61
C SER A 96 -17.62 21.90 -16.71
N PRO A 97 -18.31 23.03 -16.49
CA PRO A 97 -19.75 23.11 -16.55
C PRO A 97 -20.20 23.18 -18.01
N ASN A 98 -21.18 22.36 -18.37
CA ASN A 98 -21.93 22.40 -19.63
C ASN A 98 -21.18 21.95 -20.88
N THR A 99 -21.14 20.65 -21.17
CA THR A 99 -21.44 20.17 -22.53
C THR A 99 -21.67 18.66 -22.55
N HIS A 100 -22.94 18.25 -22.66
CA HIS A 100 -23.23 17.01 -23.40
C HIS A 100 -23.33 17.39 -24.89
N PRO A 101 -22.29 17.11 -25.68
CA PRO A 101 -22.53 16.69 -27.04
C PRO A 101 -21.64 15.48 -27.30
N GLY A 102 -22.26 14.32 -27.29
CA GLY A 102 -21.65 13.11 -27.81
C GLY A 102 -21.65 11.98 -26.82
N ASN A 103 -22.59 11.08 -27.04
CA ASN A 103 -22.56 9.63 -27.01
C ASN A 103 -21.20 8.90 -27.28
N HIS A 104 -20.04 9.54 -27.12
CA HIS A 104 -18.69 8.96 -27.24
C HIS A 104 -18.05 8.58 -25.88
N LEU A 105 -18.61 9.01 -24.74
CA LEU A 105 -18.10 8.62 -23.41
C LEU A 105 -18.63 7.25 -22.91
N MET A 106 -19.80 6.82 -23.40
CA MET A 106 -20.38 5.50 -23.09
C MET A 106 -19.50 4.34 -23.58
N PRO A 107 -18.92 4.36 -24.80
CA PRO A 107 -17.98 3.33 -25.20
C PRO A 107 -16.63 3.44 -24.48
N LEU A 108 -16.18 4.63 -24.06
CA LEU A 108 -14.92 4.78 -23.31
C LEU A 108 -15.00 4.17 -21.90
N SER A 109 -16.15 4.24 -21.23
CA SER A 109 -16.35 3.57 -19.94
C SER A 109 -16.50 2.05 -20.11
N ILE A 110 -17.15 1.57 -21.16
CA ILE A 110 -17.23 0.12 -21.48
C ILE A 110 -15.86 -0.43 -21.85
N VAL A 111 -15.09 0.28 -22.69
CA VAL A 111 -13.70 -0.06 -23.02
C VAL A 111 -12.82 -0.02 -21.77
N SER A 112 -12.99 0.98 -20.90
CA SER A 112 -12.30 1.04 -19.60
C SER A 112 -12.71 -0.12 -18.67
N THR A 113 -13.99 -0.47 -18.63
CA THR A 113 -14.53 -1.55 -17.79
C THR A 113 -14.05 -2.92 -18.30
N ILE A 114 -13.98 -3.12 -19.61
CA ILE A 114 -13.45 -4.34 -20.24
C ILE A 114 -11.93 -4.40 -20.07
N CYS A 115 -11.21 -3.29 -20.27
CA CYS A 115 -9.75 -3.19 -20.18
C CYS A 115 -9.21 -3.31 -18.74
N CYS A 116 -9.99 -2.90 -17.73
CA CYS A 116 -9.56 -2.87 -16.33
C CYS A 116 -10.21 -3.94 -15.44
N CYS A 117 -11.39 -4.46 -15.80
CA CYS A 117 -12.22 -5.25 -14.88
C CYS A 117 -12.80 -6.55 -15.46
N SER A 118 -12.54 -6.90 -16.73
CA SER A 118 -13.02 -8.18 -17.27
C SER A 118 -12.06 -9.33 -16.92
N ALA A 119 -12.30 -9.87 -15.73
CA ALA A 119 -11.83 -11.14 -15.16
C ALA A 119 -11.06 -10.93 -13.84
N PHE A 120 -11.67 -11.50 -12.81
CA PHE A 120 -11.31 -11.56 -11.39
C PHE A 120 -9.89 -12.11 -11.07
N TYR A 121 -8.99 -12.26 -12.04
CA TYR A 121 -7.69 -12.92 -11.88
C TYR A 121 -6.46 -11.99 -11.96
N PHE A 122 -6.58 -10.77 -12.48
CA PHE A 122 -5.41 -9.88 -12.71
C PHE A 122 -5.38 -8.59 -11.86
N GLY A 123 -6.25 -8.47 -10.85
CA GLY A 123 -6.30 -7.29 -9.98
C GLY A 123 -5.03 -7.05 -9.16
N ILE A 124 -4.29 -8.12 -8.82
CA ILE A 124 -3.06 -8.03 -8.04
C ILE A 124 -1.98 -7.23 -8.80
N ALA A 125 -1.87 -7.43 -10.12
CA ALA A 125 -0.93 -6.68 -10.95
C ALA A 125 -1.29 -5.19 -11.02
N ALA A 126 -2.58 -4.86 -11.08
CA ALA A 126 -3.04 -3.47 -11.07
C ALA A 126 -2.69 -2.77 -9.75
N ILE A 127 -2.87 -3.45 -8.61
CA ILE A 127 -2.52 -2.92 -7.29
C ILE A 127 -1.00 -2.69 -7.18
N TYR A 128 -0.19 -3.65 -7.64
CA TYR A 128 1.28 -3.54 -7.60
C TYR A 128 1.79 -2.35 -8.43
N TYR A 129 1.33 -2.20 -9.67
CA TYR A 129 1.77 -1.09 -10.52
C TYR A 129 1.24 0.26 -10.04
N SER A 130 0.05 0.32 -9.44
CA SER A 130 -0.48 1.54 -8.85
C SER A 130 0.36 1.98 -7.65
N ASN A 131 0.69 1.07 -6.74
CA ASN A 131 1.53 1.37 -5.59
C ASN A 131 2.94 1.80 -6.02
N ARG A 132 3.49 1.17 -7.07
CA ARG A 132 4.82 1.52 -7.61
C ARG A 132 4.86 2.95 -8.18
N ILE A 133 3.84 3.37 -8.92
CA ILE A 133 3.77 4.74 -9.45
C ILE A 133 3.69 5.74 -8.30
N GLU A 134 2.88 5.46 -7.27
CA GLU A 134 2.76 6.33 -6.10
C GLU A 134 4.09 6.46 -5.34
N ILE A 135 4.84 5.36 -5.18
CA ILE A 135 6.17 5.36 -4.56
C ILE A 135 7.15 6.23 -5.37
N CYS A 136 7.20 6.08 -6.70
CA CYS A 136 8.06 6.91 -7.55
C CYS A 136 7.70 8.40 -7.46
N MET A 137 6.40 8.73 -7.47
CA MET A 137 5.93 10.11 -7.33
C MET A 137 6.26 10.70 -5.96
N ARG A 138 6.16 9.91 -4.89
CA ARG A 138 6.46 10.33 -3.51
C ARG A 138 7.96 10.60 -3.30
N ILE A 139 8.82 9.87 -4.01
CA ILE A 139 10.27 10.04 -3.96
C ILE A 139 10.74 11.20 -4.88
N GLY A 140 9.84 11.78 -5.68
CA GLY A 140 10.15 12.88 -6.60
C GLY A 140 10.86 12.42 -7.89
N ASP A 141 10.93 11.10 -8.13
CA ASP A 141 11.51 10.54 -9.35
C ASP A 141 10.43 10.42 -10.43
N MET A 142 10.31 11.51 -11.21
CA MET A 142 9.37 11.61 -12.32
C MET A 142 9.76 10.71 -13.50
N HIS A 143 11.04 10.40 -13.68
CA HIS A 143 11.49 9.56 -14.79
C HIS A 143 11.07 8.10 -14.56
N GLY A 144 11.28 7.58 -13.34
CA GLY A 144 10.85 6.24 -12.95
C GLY A 144 9.33 6.05 -13.00
N ALA A 145 8.55 7.09 -12.68
CA ALA A 145 7.09 7.05 -12.75
C ALA A 145 6.58 6.82 -14.19
N HIS A 146 7.21 7.44 -15.19
CA HIS A 146 6.83 7.27 -16.59
C HIS A 146 7.16 5.87 -17.13
N ASP A 147 8.28 5.29 -16.72
CA ASP A 147 8.66 3.94 -17.12
C ASP A 147 7.73 2.88 -16.52
N ALA A 148 7.33 3.05 -15.25
CA ALA A 148 6.34 2.20 -14.60
C ALA A 148 4.96 2.28 -15.30
N ALA A 149 4.55 3.48 -15.75
CA ALA A 149 3.30 3.65 -16.50
C ALA A 149 3.31 2.97 -17.87
N ARG A 150 4.45 2.92 -18.57
CA ARG A 150 4.57 2.18 -19.84
C ARG A 150 4.42 0.68 -19.65
N GLN A 151 5.00 0.14 -18.58
CA GLN A 151 4.85 -1.27 -18.23
C GLN A 151 3.39 -1.59 -17.91
N ALA A 152 2.72 -0.77 -17.09
CA ALA A 152 1.30 -0.95 -16.76
C ALA A 152 0.40 -1.03 -18.01
N ARG A 153 0.68 -0.21 -19.03
CA ARG A 153 -0.04 -0.26 -20.32
C ARG A 153 0.17 -1.58 -21.05
N LEU A 154 1.42 -2.08 -21.12
CA LEU A 154 1.71 -3.37 -21.75
C LEU A 154 0.89 -4.49 -21.10
N TRP A 155 0.81 -4.49 -19.77
CA TRP A 155 0.02 -5.46 -19.01
C TRP A 155 -1.48 -5.34 -19.30
N CYS A 156 -2.04 -4.14 -19.44
CA CYS A 156 -3.41 -3.94 -19.90
C CYS A 156 -3.67 -4.52 -21.29
N TRP A 157 -2.73 -4.36 -22.23
CA TRP A 157 -2.90 -4.93 -23.57
C TRP A 157 -2.87 -6.46 -23.57
N ILE A 158 -2.04 -7.07 -22.72
CA ILE A 158 -1.97 -8.53 -22.56
C ILE A 158 -3.28 -9.06 -21.95
N THR A 159 -3.79 -8.42 -20.90
CA THR A 159 -5.06 -8.84 -20.26
C THR A 159 -6.23 -8.67 -21.21
N LEU A 160 -6.26 -7.59 -22.00
CA LEU A 160 -7.28 -7.40 -23.02
C LEU A 160 -7.20 -8.47 -24.12
N GLY A 161 -5.99 -8.78 -24.60
CA GLY A 161 -5.76 -9.77 -25.65
C GLY A 161 -6.14 -11.20 -25.26
N VAL A 162 -6.03 -11.56 -23.97
CA VAL A 162 -6.32 -12.92 -23.48
C VAL A 162 -7.70 -13.02 -22.82
N GLY A 163 -8.10 -12.02 -22.03
CA GLY A 163 -9.37 -12.02 -21.29
C GLY A 163 -10.59 -11.84 -22.20
N LEU A 164 -10.49 -10.98 -23.21
CA LEU A 164 -11.60 -10.72 -24.15
C LEU A 164 -12.00 -11.97 -24.95
N PRO A 165 -11.10 -12.72 -25.62
CA PRO A 165 -11.51 -13.91 -26.37
C PRO A 165 -12.04 -15.02 -25.46
N LEU A 166 -11.46 -15.22 -24.26
CA LEU A 166 -11.93 -16.24 -23.33
C LEU A 166 -13.36 -15.97 -22.85
N ASN A 167 -13.68 -14.70 -22.56
CA ASN A 167 -15.02 -14.28 -22.17
C ASN A 167 -16.03 -14.42 -23.33
N LEU A 168 -15.63 -14.04 -24.55
CA LEU A 168 -16.46 -14.14 -25.74
C LEU A 168 -16.78 -15.61 -26.08
N VAL A 169 -15.81 -16.51 -25.96
CA VAL A 169 -16.03 -17.96 -26.16
C VAL A 169 -17.01 -18.52 -25.13
N LEU A 170 -16.84 -18.20 -23.85
CA LEU A 170 -17.78 -18.65 -22.81
C LEU A 170 -19.20 -18.15 -23.09
N LEU A 171 -19.37 -16.87 -23.42
CA LEU A 171 -20.68 -16.29 -23.74
C LEU A 171 -21.29 -16.95 -24.99
N ALA A 172 -20.50 -17.21 -26.02
CA ALA A 172 -20.95 -17.92 -27.22
C ALA A 172 -21.39 -19.36 -26.89
N MET A 173 -20.68 -20.07 -26.01
CA MET A 173 -21.12 -21.39 -25.55
C MET A 173 -22.45 -21.32 -24.80
N PHE A 174 -22.61 -20.38 -23.87
CA PHE A 174 -23.88 -20.17 -23.15
C PHE A 174 -25.04 -19.70 -24.03
N ALA A 175 -24.76 -19.07 -25.18
CA ALA A 175 -25.79 -18.60 -26.10
C ALA A 175 -26.19 -19.65 -27.15
N LEU A 176 -25.42 -20.73 -27.29
CA LEU A 176 -25.68 -21.84 -28.22
C LEU A 176 -26.37 -23.04 -27.54
N ASP A 177 -26.43 -23.05 -26.20
CA ASP A 177 -27.25 -23.94 -25.36
C ASP A 177 -28.60 -23.28 -25.04
#